data_AF-Q7L1H2-F1
#
_entry.id   AF-Q7L1H2-F1
#
_cell.length_a   1.000
_cell.length_b   1.000
_cell.length_c   1.000
_cell.angle_alpha   90.00
_cell.angle_beta   90.00
_cell.angle_gamma   90.00
#
_symmetry.space_group_name_H-M   'P 1'
#
loop_
_entity.id
_entity.type
_entity.pdbx_description
1 polymer ?
#
loop_
_entity_poly.entity_id
_entity_poly.type
_entity_poly.pdbx_seq_one_letter_code
_entity_poly.pdbx_strand_id
1 'polypeptide(L)' 'MGGREQRQSPGAQRTFFQLLLSFFVESKLHDHAAYLVDNLWDCAGTQLKDWEGLTSLLLEKDQSTCHMEPGPGTFHLLG' A
#
# COMPACT_ATOMS: atom_id res chain seq x y z
N MET A 1 0.35 -30.23 9.02
CA MET A 1 0.47 -29.82 7.60
C MET A 1 1.01 -28.42 7.58
N GLY A 2 2.24 -28.25 7.08
CA GLY A 2 2.98 -26.98 7.18
C GLY A 2 2.38 -25.91 6.28
N GLY A 3 1.80 -24.88 6.90
CA GLY A 3 1.45 -23.65 6.21
C GLY A 3 2.74 -23.01 5.72
N ARG A 4 2.94 -23.02 4.41
CA ARG A 4 3.99 -22.24 3.78
C ARG A 4 3.63 -20.79 4.02
N GLU A 5 4.25 -20.17 5.01
CA GLU A 5 4.34 -18.71 5.12
C GLU A 5 5.07 -18.25 3.85
N GLN A 6 4.28 -18.05 2.79
CA GLN A 6 4.72 -17.30 1.63
C GLN A 6 4.94 -15.90 2.16
N ARG A 7 6.19 -15.62 2.53
CA ARG A 7 6.69 -14.30 2.82
C ARG A 7 6.45 -13.47 1.57
N GLN A 8 5.29 -12.83 1.52
CA GLN A 8 4.89 -12.03 0.38
C GLN A 8 5.89 -10.88 0.30
N SER A 9 6.43 -10.65 -0.90
CA SER A 9 7.31 -9.51 -1.11
C SER A 9 6.50 -8.25 -0.79
N PRO A 10 7.04 -7.28 -0.02
CA PRO A 10 6.32 -6.04 0.31
C PRO A 10 5.76 -5.32 -0.93
N GLY A 11 6.46 -5.43 -2.06
CA GLY A 11 5.98 -4.89 -3.35
C GLY A 11 4.75 -5.60 -3.90
N ALA A 12 4.63 -6.92 -3.73
CA ALA A 12 3.47 -7.67 -4.21
C ALA A 12 2.20 -7.34 -3.40
N GLN A 13 2.34 -7.15 -2.08
CA GLN A 13 1.26 -6.69 -1.20
C GLN A 13 0.72 -5.33 -1.66
N ARG A 14 1.62 -4.38 -1.93
CA ARG A 14 1.28 -3.04 -2.41
C ARG A 14 0.52 -3.08 -3.73
N THR A 15 1.05 -3.80 -4.72
CA THR A 15 0.41 -3.90 -6.04
C THR A 15 -0.97 -4.54 -5.95
N PHE A 16 -1.12 -5.58 -5.12
CA PHE A 16 -2.42 -6.23 -4.91
C PHE A 16 -3.47 -5.24 -4.37
N PHE A 17 -3.16 -4.52 -3.30
CA PHE A 17 -4.12 -3.58 -2.71
C PHE A 17 -4.37 -2.35 -3.59
N GLN A 18 -3.37 -1.87 -4.33
CA GLN A 18 -3.57 -0.79 -5.30
C GLN A 18 -4.56 -1.22 -6.39
N LEU A 19 -4.39 -2.41 -6.97
CA LEU A 19 -5.31 -2.94 -7.98
C LEU A 19 -6.72 -3.15 -7.40
N LEU A 20 -6.83 -3.72 -6.20
CA LEU A 20 -8.11 -3.96 -5.54
C LEU A 20 -8.85 -2.64 -5.25
N LEU A 21 -8.14 -1.62 -4.76
CA LEU A 21 -8.71 -0.30 -4.49
C LEU A 21 -9.13 0.40 -5.79
N SER A 22 -8.29 0.36 -6.84
CA SER A 22 -8.64 0.89 -8.16
C SER A 22 -9.89 0.22 -8.71
N PHE A 23 -9.99 -1.11 -8.63
CA PHE A 23 -11.18 -1.86 -9.03
C PHE A 23 -12.42 -1.42 -8.24
N PHE A 24 -12.30 -1.28 -6.92
CA PHE A 24 -13.42 -0.89 -6.06
C PHE A 24 -13.96 0.51 -6.40
N VAL A 25 -13.06 1.47 -6.62
CA VAL A 25 -13.42 2.86 -6.97
C VAL A 25 -14.01 2.95 -8.38
N GLU A 26 -13.38 2.30 -9.37
CA GLU A 26 -13.83 2.35 -10.77
C GLU A 26 -15.17 1.63 -10.96
N SER A 27 -15.37 0.49 -10.29
CA SER A 27 -16.59 -0.31 -10.42
C SER A 27 -17.81 0.36 -9.74
N LYS A 28 -17.63 1.51 -9.07
CA LYS A 28 -18.66 2.21 -8.29
C LYS A 28 -19.39 1.29 -7.30
N LEU A 29 -18.69 0.30 -6.77
CA LEU A 29 -19.27 -0.73 -5.91
C LEU A 29 -19.38 -0.24 -4.45
N HIS A 30 -19.82 1.00 -4.26
CA HIS A 30 -19.68 1.72 -2.99
C HIS A 30 -20.42 1.05 -1.83
N ASP A 31 -21.54 0.36 -2.09
CA ASP A 31 -22.38 -0.27 -1.05
C ASP A 31 -21.99 -1.71 -0.71
N HIS A 32 -20.99 -2.29 -1.39
CA HIS A 32 -20.74 -3.74 -1.33
C HIS A 32 -19.27 -4.10 -1.06
N ALA A 33 -18.52 -3.22 -0.41
CA ALA A 33 -17.14 -3.51 0.00
C ALA A 33 -17.05 -4.80 0.83
N ALA A 34 -17.99 -5.00 1.76
CA ALA A 34 -18.05 -6.20 2.58
C ALA A 34 -18.24 -7.48 1.74
N TYR A 35 -19.15 -7.46 0.75
CA TYR A 35 -19.35 -8.61 -0.15
C TYR A 35 -18.14 -8.84 -1.05
N LEU A 36 -17.48 -7.79 -1.53
CA LEU A 36 -16.26 -7.95 -2.32
C LEU A 36 -15.16 -8.64 -1.51
N VAL A 37 -14.96 -8.20 -0.26
CA VAL A 37 -13.98 -8.79 0.65
C VAL A 37 -14.36 -10.22 1.03
N ASP A 38 -15.64 -10.48 1.30
CA ASP A 38 -16.16 -11.82 1.64
C ASP A 38 -15.93 -12.82 0.50
N ASN A 39 -16.21 -12.43 -0.75
CA ASN A 39 -15.95 -13.26 -1.93
C ASN A 39 -14.44 -13.53 -2.16
N LEU A 40 -13.58 -12.60 -1.74
CA LEU A 40 -12.12 -12.75 -1.86
C LEU A 40 -11.49 -13.43 -0.64
N TRP A 41 -12.25 -13.65 0.43
CA TRP A 41 -11.74 -14.09 1.73
C TRP A 41 -11.09 -15.47 1.69
N ASP A 42 -11.61 -16.38 0.88
CA ASP A 42 -11.07 -17.73 0.71
C ASP A 42 -9.90 -17.77 -0.28
N CYS A 43 -9.98 -17.02 -1.38
CA CYS A 43 -9.00 -17.08 -2.46
C CYS A 43 -7.77 -16.18 -2.23
N ALA A 44 -7.97 -15.01 -1.63
CA ALA A 44 -6.92 -14.00 -1.34
C ALA A 44 -6.75 -13.77 0.17
N GLY A 45 -7.21 -14.72 1.00
CA GLY A 45 -7.23 -14.58 2.46
C GLY A 45 -5.85 -14.32 3.07
N THR A 46 -4.77 -14.84 2.49
CA THR A 46 -3.40 -14.58 2.97
C THR A 46 -2.99 -13.12 2.79
N GLN A 47 -3.48 -12.45 1.74
CA GLN A 47 -3.21 -11.03 1.49
C GLN A 47 -4.13 -10.15 2.33
N LEU A 48 -5.43 -10.50 2.37
CA LEU A 48 -6.44 -9.74 3.10
C LEU A 48 -6.24 -9.76 4.62
N LYS A 49 -5.66 -10.84 5.16
CA LYS A 49 -5.42 -11.02 6.60
C LYS A 49 -4.05 -10.50 7.06
N ASP A 50 -3.20 -10.03 6.15
CA ASP A 50 -1.93 -9.40 6.50
C ASP A 50 -2.14 -7.93 6.91
N TRP A 51 -2.69 -7.76 8.11
CA TRP A 51 -3.00 -6.46 8.69
C TRP A 51 -1.74 -5.64 9.01
N GLU A 52 -0.63 -6.29 9.33
CA GLU A 52 0.65 -5.63 9.60
C GLU A 52 1.23 -5.03 8.32
N GLY A 53 1.23 -5.79 7.21
CA GLY A 53 1.61 -5.26 5.90
C GLY A 53 0.67 -4.15 5.42
N LEU A 54 -0.63 -4.32 5.61
CA LEU A 54 -1.65 -3.31 5.28
C LEU A 54 -1.47 -2.00 6.04
N THR A 55 -1.33 -2.05 7.35
CA THR A 55 -1.14 -0.86 8.19
C THR A 55 0.21 -0.20 7.88
N SER A 56 1.25 -0.99 7.63
CA SER A 56 2.55 -0.47 7.18
C SER A 56 2.44 0.30 5.87
N LEU A 57 1.65 -0.18 4.90
CA LEU A 57 1.39 0.53 3.63
C LEU A 57 0.63 1.85 3.83
N LEU A 58 -0.33 1.89 4.76
CA LEU A 58 -1.10 3.10 5.08
C LEU A 58 -0.25 4.15 5.82
N LEU A 59 0.71 3.69 6.61
CA LEU A 59 1.61 4.53 7.41
C LEU A 59 2.92 4.87 6.68
N GLU A 60 3.20 4.24 5.53
CA GLU A 60 4.36 4.54 4.69
C GLU A 60 4.30 6.01 4.26
N LYS A 61 5.25 6.80 4.75
CA LYS A 61 5.39 8.21 4.34
C LYS A 61 5.90 8.25 2.91
N ASP A 62 5.25 9.03 2.05
CA ASP A 62 5.73 9.23 0.69
C ASP A 62 7.13 9.89 0.74
N GLN A 63 8.16 9.10 0.43
CA GLN A 63 9.55 9.56 0.44
C GLN A 63 9.81 10.63 -0.62
N SER A 64 8.84 10.94 -1.50
CA SER A 64 8.99 11.99 -2.51
C SER A 64 9.00 13.41 -1.95
N THR A 65 8.79 13.62 -0.64
CA THR A 65 8.78 14.96 -0.02
C THR A 65 10.03 15.30 0.78
N CYS A 66 11.07 14.46 0.77
CA CYS A 66 12.27 14.66 1.58
C CYS A 66 13.57 14.62 0.76
N HIS A 67 13.66 15.38 -0.33
CA HIS A 67 14.96 15.80 -0.89
C HIS A 67 14.84 17.09 -1.70
N MET A 68 14.42 18.18 -1.05
CA MET A 68 14.88 19.50 -1.47
C MET A 68 16.02 19.88 -0.53
N GLU A 69 17.21 19.33 -0.78
CA GLU A 69 18.44 19.86 -0.19
C GLU A 69 18.59 21.31 -0.68
N PRO A 70 18.58 22.33 0.19
CA PRO A 70 19.13 23.62 -0.18
C PRO A 70 20.64 23.41 -0.37
N GLY A 71 21.07 23.32 -1.63
CA GLY A 71 22.49 23.13 -1.95
C GLY A 71 23.38 24.17 -1.23
N PRO A 72 24.61 23.80 -0.84
CA PRO A 72 25.54 24.69 -0.17
C PRO A 72 26.01 25.77 -1.16
N GLY A 73 25.24 26.83 -1.33
CA GLY A 73 25.57 27.90 -2.29
C GLY A 73 24.77 29.19 -2.18
N THR A 74 23.71 29.26 -1.37
CA THR A 74 22.83 30.43 -1.29
C THR A 74 23.19 31.46 -0.21
N PHE A 75 24.22 31.23 0.61
CA PHE A 75 24.58 32.11 1.74
C PHE A 75 25.75 33.09 1.48
N HIS A 76 26.13 33.34 0.22
CA HIS A 76 27.31 34.18 -0.08
C HIS A 76 27.03 35.46 -0.89
N LEU A 77 25.77 35.90 -1.00
CA LEU A 77 25.44 37.14 -1.71
C LEU A 77 24.64 38.15 -0.88
N LEU A 78 25.00 38.30 0.40
CA LEU A 78 24.69 39.50 1.18
C LEU A 78 25.94 39.87 1.99
N GLY A 79 26.79 40.69 1.39
CA GLY A 79 27.99 41.28 1.97
C GLY A 79 28.42 42.47 1.11
#